data_AF-A0A0R0AJC0-F1
#
_entry.id   AF-A0A0R0AJC0-F1
#
_cell.length_a   1.000
_cell.length_b   1.000
_cell.length_c   1.000
_cell.angle_alpha   90.00
_cell.angle_beta   90.00
_cell.angle_gamma   90.00
#
_symmetry.space_group_name_H-M   'P 1'
#
loop_
_entity.id
_entity.type
_entity.pdbx_description
1 polymer ?
#
loop_
_entity_poly.entity_id
_entity_poly.type
_entity_poly.pdbx_seq_one_letter_code
_entity_poly.pdbx_strand_id
1 'polypeptide(L)'
;MELIEFLGQIRAEVRDEIADRAVASGTAYPYPELVFSEIVMKHMEDVGMTYEPQVCHVDGRAGRGNIRLSGYSISEDGDRLDLFVTVYLDSEELTPIPDSETKQAAEYCFRFLKLSAEGKMAKTLDPAHDGHELAVHIERGYGELEEVRIYVLTDGQVKTKNFKSQEIAGKTIRLEVMDIERLHRHLSEGKPRDELVVNFTDVAGGPLPCVYISGGDNSYDYAMTVFPGEVLRHLYDKYGARLLEANVRSFLSATGKVNKGIQVTLRSEPEKFVAYNNGIVVVADEASLGRTTQGGPGIAWLKGMQIVNGGQTTASIYFTKKKYADTDLGRVGVPAKVVVLKADNPAAEEALISDISRFANSQNTVKQSDLSANSPFHVELEKLSNSVYLPDGVGRWFYERAAGSYTTMLAREGSTPARYRNLKTNVVPPARRLTKTDLAKFLNSWDGRPDLASLGGQKNFARFMDDVREREERGESIIPDAHAFKRMIGKVILFKQVHSLVRPMFPAFQGNVAIYLVSLIAKAHGGRVDLVRIWEQQGISGAFKDQIRVWAREVNAALHSTANGRMVSEWAKKEDCWKELRELSLADTAGFIPEIK
;
A
#
# COMPACT_ATOMS: atom_id res chain seq x y z
N MET A 1 -10.52 -3.03 27.83
CA MET A 1 -10.49 -4.24 28.67
C MET A 1 -9.26 -4.13 29.52
N GLU A 2 -9.36 -4.37 30.83
CA GLU A 2 -8.18 -4.35 31.71
C GLU A 2 -7.33 -5.61 31.45
N LEU A 3 -6.02 -5.53 31.67
CA LEU A 3 -5.09 -6.65 31.38
C LEU A 3 -5.45 -7.95 32.11
N ILE A 4 -5.98 -7.83 33.33
CA ILE A 4 -6.42 -8.98 34.13
C ILE A 4 -7.69 -9.64 33.57
N GLU A 5 -8.61 -8.84 33.02
CA GLU A 5 -9.83 -9.34 32.37
C GLU A 5 -9.47 -10.09 31.08
N PHE A 6 -8.48 -9.55 30.34
CA PHE A 6 -7.97 -10.19 29.13
C PHE A 6 -7.27 -11.53 29.41
N LEU A 7 -6.46 -11.62 30.47
CA LEU A 7 -5.90 -12.90 30.92
C LEU A 7 -7.02 -13.91 31.22
N GLY A 8 -8.08 -13.47 31.91
CA GLY A 8 -9.26 -14.27 32.18
C GLY A 8 -9.97 -14.76 30.90
N GLN A 9 -10.07 -13.91 29.87
CA GLN A 9 -10.64 -14.27 28.57
C GLN A 9 -9.80 -15.34 27.86
N ILE A 10 -8.48 -15.14 27.73
CA ILE A 10 -7.59 -16.12 27.07
C ILE A 10 -7.66 -17.48 27.78
N ARG A 11 -7.71 -17.49 29.13
CA ARG A 11 -7.89 -18.73 29.90
C ARG A 11 -9.26 -19.37 29.67
N ALA A 12 -10.32 -18.59 29.48
CA ALA A 12 -11.63 -19.12 29.12
C ALA A 12 -11.59 -19.77 27.74
N GLU A 13 -11.03 -19.08 26.74
CA GLU A 13 -10.88 -19.60 25.37
C GLU A 13 -10.08 -20.91 25.32
N VAL A 14 -8.96 -21.00 26.06
CA VAL A 14 -8.19 -22.25 26.19
C VAL A 14 -9.05 -23.37 26.77
N ARG A 15 -9.84 -23.10 27.81
CA ARG A 15 -10.71 -24.12 28.44
C ARG A 15 -11.85 -24.57 27.52
N ASP A 16 -12.47 -23.62 26.82
CA ASP A 16 -13.57 -23.90 25.90
C ASP A 16 -13.08 -24.75 24.71
N GLU A 17 -11.94 -24.42 24.13
CA GLU A 17 -11.34 -25.18 23.02
C GLU A 17 -10.91 -26.60 23.46
N ILE A 18 -10.41 -26.76 24.69
CA ILE A 18 -10.14 -28.09 25.26
C ILE A 18 -11.43 -28.90 25.42
N ALA A 19 -12.51 -28.27 25.90
CA ALA A 19 -13.79 -28.93 26.11
C ALA A 19 -14.40 -29.40 24.76
N ASP A 20 -14.36 -28.55 23.74
CA ASP A 20 -14.86 -28.89 22.39
C ASP A 20 -14.09 -30.06 21.76
N ARG A 21 -12.76 -30.08 21.88
CA ARG A 21 -11.90 -31.17 21.38
C ARG A 21 -12.13 -32.50 22.11
N ALA A 22 -12.42 -32.45 23.41
CA ALA A 22 -12.72 -33.63 24.22
C ALA A 22 -14.04 -34.29 23.81
N VAL A 23 -15.03 -33.50 23.38
CA VAL A 23 -16.33 -34.00 22.88
C VAL A 23 -16.19 -34.64 21.49
N ALA A 24 -15.34 -34.08 20.62
CA ALA A 24 -15.23 -34.51 19.23
C ALA A 24 -14.39 -35.79 19.00
N SER A 25 -13.36 -36.05 19.83
CA SER A 25 -12.34 -37.06 19.53
C SER A 25 -12.38 -38.31 20.43
N GLY A 26 -13.12 -38.30 21.54
CA GLY A 26 -13.21 -39.43 22.48
C GLY A 26 -11.89 -39.80 23.18
N THR A 27 -10.80 -39.08 22.91
CA THR A 27 -9.50 -39.20 23.54
C THR A 27 -9.07 -37.82 24.02
N ALA A 28 -8.75 -37.69 25.31
CA ALA A 28 -8.24 -36.44 25.86
C ALA A 28 -6.79 -36.23 25.41
N TYR A 29 -6.53 -35.37 24.42
CA TYR A 29 -5.30 -34.55 24.30
C TYR A 29 -5.54 -33.38 23.30
N PRO A 30 -4.90 -32.19 23.44
CA PRO A 30 -3.65 -32.03 24.16
C PRO A 30 -3.47 -30.86 25.14
N TYR A 31 -2.37 -30.96 25.90
CA TYR A 31 -1.87 -30.06 26.93
C TYR A 31 -2.37 -28.60 26.79
N PRO A 32 -2.91 -27.97 27.86
CA PRO A 32 -3.39 -26.58 27.82
C PRO A 32 -2.41 -25.59 27.18
N GLU A 33 -1.11 -25.85 27.36
CA GLU A 33 -0.04 -25.10 26.71
C GLU A 33 -0.10 -25.09 25.17
N LEU A 34 -0.40 -26.21 24.53
CA LEU A 34 -0.47 -26.30 23.07
C LEU A 34 -1.70 -25.58 22.52
N VAL A 35 -2.82 -25.69 23.22
CA VAL A 35 -4.05 -24.95 22.89
C VAL A 35 -3.82 -23.44 23.04
N PHE A 36 -3.17 -23.02 24.13
CA PHE A 36 -2.74 -21.64 24.31
C PHE A 36 -1.81 -21.19 23.17
N SER A 37 -0.82 -22.02 22.81
CA SER A 37 0.10 -21.72 21.71
C SER A 37 -0.64 -21.49 20.40
N GLU A 38 -1.60 -22.36 20.07
CA GLU A 38 -2.42 -22.26 18.86
C GLU A 38 -3.25 -20.98 18.81
N ILE A 39 -3.95 -20.66 19.92
CA ILE A 39 -4.74 -19.42 20.04
C ILE A 39 -3.85 -18.19 19.84
N VAL A 40 -2.71 -18.13 20.53
CA VAL A 40 -1.77 -16.99 20.44
C VAL A 40 -1.16 -16.88 19.04
N MET A 41 -0.74 -17.99 18.43
CA MET A 41 -0.18 -17.99 17.07
C MET A 41 -1.22 -17.52 16.05
N LYS A 42 -2.47 -17.97 16.17
CA LYS A 42 -3.57 -17.52 15.29
C LYS A 42 -3.85 -16.03 15.45
N HIS A 43 -3.86 -15.53 16.68
CA HIS A 43 -3.97 -14.08 16.91
C HIS A 43 -2.80 -13.31 16.28
N MET A 44 -1.57 -13.84 16.37
CA MET A 44 -0.41 -13.25 15.73
C MET A 44 -0.52 -13.22 14.20
N GLU A 45 -1.15 -14.23 13.58
CA GLU A 45 -1.47 -14.24 12.15
C GLU A 45 -2.50 -13.17 11.79
N ASP A 46 -3.61 -13.09 12.55
CA ASP A 46 -4.70 -12.13 12.33
C ASP A 46 -4.22 -10.67 12.33
N VAL A 47 -3.21 -10.36 13.16
CA VAL A 47 -2.59 -9.02 13.22
C VAL A 47 -1.37 -8.85 12.31
N GLY A 48 -1.02 -9.86 11.51
CA GLY A 48 0.06 -9.83 10.52
C GLY A 48 1.48 -9.88 11.10
N MET A 49 1.66 -10.41 12.31
CA MET A 49 2.99 -10.60 12.93
C MET A 49 3.71 -11.85 12.42
N THR A 50 2.94 -12.87 12.06
CA THR A 50 3.42 -14.14 11.51
C THR A 50 2.56 -14.58 10.32
N TYR A 51 2.96 -15.67 9.66
CA TYR A 51 2.23 -16.30 8.55
C TYR A 51 1.32 -17.41 9.08
N GLU A 52 0.67 -18.18 8.19
CA GLU A 52 -0.17 -19.33 8.56
C GLU A 52 0.58 -20.28 9.52
N PRO A 53 0.22 -20.31 10.83
CA PRO A 53 0.96 -21.05 11.82
C PRO A 53 0.53 -22.51 11.87
N GLN A 54 1.49 -23.40 12.09
CA GLN A 54 1.28 -24.82 12.28
C GLN A 54 1.70 -25.23 13.68
N VAL A 55 0.80 -25.91 14.39
CA VAL A 55 1.12 -26.54 15.68
C VAL A 55 2.10 -27.67 15.43
N CYS A 56 3.19 -27.70 16.20
CA CYS A 56 4.22 -28.71 16.09
C CYS A 56 4.80 -28.96 17.48
N HIS A 57 4.40 -30.07 18.10
CA HIS A 57 4.86 -30.39 19.44
C HIS A 57 6.18 -31.14 19.40
N VAL A 58 7.22 -30.54 19.96
CA VAL A 58 8.50 -31.19 20.25
C VAL A 58 8.83 -30.91 21.70
N ASP A 59 8.95 -31.95 22.52
CA ASP A 59 9.53 -31.85 23.86
C ASP A 59 10.36 -33.11 24.12
N GLY A 60 11.63 -32.92 24.45
CA GLY A 60 12.52 -34.05 24.71
C GLY A 60 14.00 -33.68 24.70
N ARG A 61 14.83 -34.64 24.30
CA ARG A 61 16.30 -34.49 24.28
C ARG A 61 16.88 -34.84 22.92
N ALA A 62 17.81 -34.00 22.47
CA ALA A 62 18.66 -34.29 21.34
C ALA A 62 20.13 -34.29 21.80
N GLY A 63 20.73 -35.48 21.84
CA GLY A 63 22.06 -35.69 22.43
C GLY A 63 22.06 -35.42 23.95
N ARG A 64 22.88 -34.45 24.39
CA ARG A 64 22.99 -34.06 25.82
C ARG A 64 22.13 -32.87 26.22
N GLY A 65 21.40 -32.26 25.29
CA GLY A 65 20.61 -31.05 25.53
C GLY A 65 19.12 -31.28 25.35
N ASN A 66 18.31 -30.55 26.12
CA ASN A 66 16.85 -30.51 25.94
C ASN A 66 16.48 -29.70 24.69
N ILE A 67 15.40 -30.08 24.03
CA ILE A 67 14.82 -29.36 22.88
C ILE A 67 13.33 -29.18 23.13
N ARG A 68 12.79 -28.05 22.66
CA ARG A 68 11.37 -27.74 22.81
C ARG A 68 10.88 -26.86 21.67
N LEU A 69 9.71 -27.18 21.13
CA LEU A 69 9.01 -26.42 20.09
C LEU A 69 7.50 -26.64 20.29
N SER A 70 6.73 -25.57 20.14
CA SER A 70 5.27 -25.59 20.26
C SER A 70 4.58 -25.38 18.90
N GLY A 71 5.25 -24.73 17.95
CA GLY A 71 4.74 -24.50 16.61
C GLY A 71 5.75 -23.80 15.71
N TYR A 72 5.37 -23.59 14.46
CA TYR A 72 6.16 -22.85 13.48
C TYR A 72 5.28 -22.18 12.44
N SER A 73 5.81 -21.23 11.68
CA SER A 73 5.18 -20.72 10.46
C SER A 73 6.25 -20.44 9.40
N ILE A 74 5.85 -20.54 8.12
CA ILE A 74 6.73 -20.32 6.97
C ILE A 74 6.00 -19.39 6.01
N SER A 75 6.69 -18.38 5.48
CA SER A 75 6.15 -17.46 4.48
C SER A 75 5.73 -18.17 3.19
N GLU A 76 4.75 -17.64 2.45
CA GLU A 76 4.32 -18.18 1.13
C GLU A 76 5.48 -18.33 0.12
N ASP A 77 6.47 -17.43 0.18
CA ASP A 77 7.66 -17.44 -0.68
C ASP A 77 8.78 -18.36 -0.15
N GLY A 78 8.61 -18.97 1.03
CA GLY A 78 9.56 -19.91 1.65
C GLY A 78 10.85 -19.30 2.20
N ASP A 79 10.97 -17.97 2.27
CA ASP A 79 12.19 -17.27 2.67
C ASP A 79 12.22 -16.84 4.15
N ARG A 80 11.12 -16.98 4.91
CA ARG A 80 11.08 -16.67 6.35
C ARG A 80 10.53 -17.81 7.18
N LEU A 81 11.15 -18.02 8.35
CA LEU A 81 10.77 -19.04 9.33
C LEU A 81 10.56 -18.42 10.71
N ASP A 82 9.36 -18.57 11.27
CA ASP A 82 9.09 -18.28 12.68
C ASP A 82 8.95 -19.60 13.46
N LEU A 83 9.63 -19.70 14.59
CA LEU A 83 9.52 -20.82 15.51
C LEU A 83 8.93 -20.35 16.83
N PHE A 84 8.04 -21.14 17.41
CA PHE A 84 7.33 -20.79 18.63
C PHE A 84 7.67 -21.78 19.74
N VAL A 85 7.94 -21.27 20.94
CA VAL A 85 8.12 -22.07 22.15
C VAL A 85 7.34 -21.43 23.29
N THR A 86 6.59 -22.23 24.02
CA THR A 86 5.62 -21.71 24.99
C THR A 86 6.05 -21.98 26.42
N VAL A 87 5.84 -20.97 27.28
CA VAL A 87 5.93 -21.05 28.75
C VAL A 87 4.55 -20.66 29.29
N TYR A 88 3.74 -21.66 29.63
CA TYR A 88 2.35 -21.46 30.05
C TYR A 88 2.21 -21.71 31.55
N LEU A 89 1.65 -20.74 32.29
CA LEU A 89 1.50 -20.77 33.74
C LEU A 89 0.10 -21.22 34.19
N ASP A 90 -0.94 -20.92 33.40
CA ASP A 90 -2.36 -21.08 33.78
C ASP A 90 -2.70 -20.39 35.12
N SER A 91 -2.15 -19.20 35.32
CA SER A 91 -2.38 -18.42 36.55
C SER A 91 -3.64 -17.58 36.44
N GLU A 92 -4.40 -17.45 37.55
CA GLU A 92 -5.52 -16.51 37.62
C GLU A 92 -5.07 -15.06 37.84
N GLU A 93 -3.80 -14.89 38.22
CA GLU A 93 -3.19 -13.60 38.54
C GLU A 93 -2.05 -13.28 37.57
N LEU A 94 -1.84 -11.99 37.30
CA LEU A 94 -0.71 -11.51 36.52
C LEU A 94 0.61 -11.87 37.21
N THR A 95 1.31 -12.84 36.65
CA THR A 95 2.48 -13.46 37.28
C THR A 95 3.75 -13.09 36.51
N PRO A 96 4.77 -12.51 37.16
CA PRO A 96 6.03 -12.19 36.50
C PRO A 96 6.86 -13.45 36.23
N ILE A 97 7.44 -13.54 35.04
CA ILE A 97 8.35 -14.63 34.66
C ILE A 97 9.80 -14.10 34.60
N PRO A 98 10.75 -14.76 35.28
CA PRO A 98 12.16 -14.39 35.19
C PRO A 98 12.71 -14.52 33.76
N ASP A 99 13.54 -13.55 33.34
CA ASP A 99 14.23 -13.59 32.04
C ASP A 99 15.08 -14.87 31.83
N SER A 100 15.48 -15.55 32.91
CA SER A 100 16.21 -16.83 32.84
C SER A 100 15.36 -17.96 32.27
N GLU A 101 14.06 -17.98 32.58
CA GLU A 101 13.14 -19.04 32.12
C GLU A 101 12.81 -18.86 30.63
N THR A 102 12.51 -17.64 30.21
CA THR A 102 12.25 -17.33 28.80
C THR A 102 13.48 -17.55 27.93
N LYS A 103 14.68 -17.19 28.41
CA LYS A 103 15.94 -17.52 27.74
C LYS A 103 16.17 -19.02 27.64
N GLN A 104 15.86 -19.78 28.69
CA GLN A 104 16.02 -21.23 28.68
C GLN A 104 15.08 -21.89 27.65
N ALA A 105 13.82 -21.46 27.59
CA ALA A 105 12.87 -21.93 26.59
C ALA A 105 13.34 -21.60 25.16
N ALA A 106 13.77 -20.36 24.91
CA ALA A 106 14.33 -19.94 23.64
C ALA A 106 15.58 -20.76 23.26
N GLU A 107 16.45 -21.08 24.21
CA GLU A 107 17.66 -21.89 24.00
C GLU A 107 17.32 -23.35 23.60
N TYR A 108 16.24 -23.92 24.14
CA TYR A 108 15.77 -25.25 23.74
C TYR A 108 15.26 -25.26 22.29
N CYS A 109 14.53 -24.23 21.88
CA CYS A 109 14.06 -24.06 20.50
C CYS A 109 15.23 -23.77 19.55
N PHE A 110 16.16 -22.90 19.95
CA PHE A 110 17.38 -22.60 19.21
C PHE A 110 18.22 -23.85 18.96
N ARG A 111 18.32 -24.75 19.95
CA ARG A 111 19.03 -26.03 19.80
C ARG A 111 18.35 -26.94 18.77
N PHE A 112 17.03 -27.00 18.74
CA PHE A 112 16.29 -27.72 17.69
C PHE A 112 16.64 -27.16 16.31
N LEU A 113 16.48 -25.84 16.12
CA LEU A 113 16.81 -25.16 14.88
C LEU A 113 18.25 -25.43 14.42
N LYS A 114 19.21 -25.33 15.34
CA LYS A 114 20.62 -25.60 15.05
C LYS A 114 20.87 -27.01 14.56
N LEU A 115 20.31 -28.01 15.25
CA LEU A 115 20.49 -29.41 14.85
C LEU A 115 19.77 -29.73 13.54
N SER A 116 18.65 -29.07 13.26
CA SER A 116 17.92 -29.19 11.99
C SER A 116 18.72 -28.58 10.83
N ALA A 117 19.25 -27.37 11.00
CA ALA A 117 20.10 -26.70 10.02
C ALA A 117 21.41 -27.47 9.73
N GLU A 118 21.95 -28.18 10.72
CA GLU A 118 23.12 -29.05 10.57
C GLU A 118 22.79 -30.45 10.02
N GLY A 119 21.52 -30.76 9.71
CA GLY A 119 21.08 -32.06 9.19
C GLY A 119 21.23 -33.23 10.18
N LYS A 120 21.19 -32.93 11.48
CA LYS A 120 21.30 -33.91 12.58
C LYS A 120 19.95 -34.24 13.21
N MET A 121 19.02 -33.29 13.23
CA MET A 121 17.72 -33.46 13.90
C MET A 121 16.82 -34.47 13.19
N ALA A 122 16.69 -34.38 11.86
CA ALA A 122 15.87 -35.29 11.05
C ALA A 122 16.30 -36.77 11.19
N LYS A 123 17.59 -37.02 11.45
CA LYS A 123 18.14 -38.38 11.66
C LYS A 123 17.87 -38.95 13.05
N THR A 124 17.51 -38.09 14.01
CA THR A 124 17.33 -38.44 15.41
C THR A 124 15.85 -38.58 15.78
N LEU A 125 14.96 -37.87 15.08
CA LEU A 125 13.51 -37.97 15.27
C LEU A 125 12.93 -39.16 14.52
N ASP A 126 11.97 -39.85 15.16
CA ASP A 126 11.09 -40.81 14.50
C ASP A 126 10.35 -40.11 13.34
N PRO A 127 10.29 -40.69 12.13
CA PRO A 127 9.52 -40.14 11.01
C PRO A 127 8.03 -39.89 11.32
N ALA A 128 7.46 -40.56 12.32
CA ALA A 128 6.09 -40.33 12.77
C ALA A 128 5.95 -39.16 13.77
N HIS A 129 7.05 -38.54 14.20
CA HIS A 129 7.05 -37.42 15.13
C HIS A 129 6.80 -36.09 14.41
N ASP A 130 5.93 -35.25 14.95
CA ASP A 130 5.53 -33.95 14.37
C ASP A 130 6.69 -33.05 13.93
N GLY A 131 7.79 -33.01 14.71
CA GLY A 131 8.97 -32.21 14.38
C GLY A 131 9.86 -32.77 13.27
N HIS A 132 9.63 -34.00 12.77
CA HIS A 132 10.48 -34.61 11.75
C HIS A 132 10.34 -33.90 10.39
N GLU A 133 9.12 -33.61 9.97
CA GLU A 133 8.85 -32.92 8.69
C GLU A 133 9.49 -31.52 8.68
N LEU A 134 9.31 -30.76 9.76
CA LEU A 134 9.94 -29.45 9.93
C LEU A 134 11.48 -29.55 9.93
N ALA A 135 12.05 -30.55 10.61
CA ALA A 135 13.50 -30.76 10.62
C ALA A 135 14.06 -31.03 9.20
N VAL A 136 13.36 -31.83 8.39
CA VAL A 136 13.72 -32.09 6.98
C VAL A 136 13.56 -30.84 6.13
N HIS A 137 12.50 -30.06 6.33
CA HIS A 137 12.26 -28.81 5.62
C HIS A 137 13.40 -27.81 5.89
N ILE A 138 13.76 -27.64 7.17
CA ILE A 138 14.89 -26.80 7.59
C ILE A 138 16.19 -27.32 6.98
N GLU A 139 16.50 -28.62 7.07
CA GLU A 139 17.76 -29.19 6.51
C GLU A 139 17.93 -28.86 5.01
N ARG A 140 16.85 -28.94 4.23
CA ARG A 140 16.89 -28.69 2.77
C ARG A 140 16.88 -27.21 2.41
N GLY A 141 16.11 -26.40 3.15
CA GLY A 141 15.83 -25.00 2.81
C GLY A 141 16.62 -23.97 3.64
N TYR A 142 17.41 -24.38 4.64
CA TYR A 142 18.04 -23.44 5.56
C TYR A 142 18.88 -22.39 4.84
N GLY A 143 19.55 -22.75 3.75
CA GLY A 143 20.36 -21.84 2.93
C GLY A 143 19.56 -20.73 2.25
N GLU A 144 18.28 -20.95 1.95
CA GLU A 144 17.41 -20.03 1.21
C GLU A 144 16.69 -19.03 2.12
N LEU A 145 16.56 -19.33 3.42
CA LEU A 145 15.88 -18.45 4.40
C LEU A 145 16.55 -17.06 4.56
N GLU A 146 15.90 -15.96 4.22
CA GLU A 146 16.42 -14.62 4.48
C GLU A 146 16.34 -14.24 5.97
N GLU A 147 15.34 -14.73 6.71
CA GLU A 147 15.07 -14.35 8.11
C GLU A 147 14.58 -15.53 8.95
N VAL A 148 15.08 -15.65 10.19
CA VAL A 148 14.61 -16.64 11.17
C VAL A 148 14.34 -15.96 12.52
N ARG A 149 13.15 -16.20 13.07
CA ARG A 149 12.73 -15.65 14.37
C ARG A 149 12.29 -16.77 15.30
N ILE A 150 12.59 -16.61 16.59
CA ILE A 150 12.06 -17.47 17.65
C ILE A 150 11.21 -16.59 18.59
N TYR A 151 9.95 -16.96 18.74
CA TYR A 151 8.99 -16.36 19.64
C TYR A 151 8.83 -17.22 20.90
N VAL A 152 9.03 -16.62 22.07
CA VAL A 152 8.65 -17.21 23.36
C VAL A 152 7.24 -16.72 23.71
N LEU A 153 6.26 -17.62 23.71
CA LEU A 153 4.87 -17.31 24.03
C LEU A 153 4.60 -17.53 25.53
N THR A 154 3.92 -16.62 26.20
CA THR A 154 3.56 -16.79 27.61
C THR A 154 2.34 -15.96 28.05
N ASP A 155 1.59 -16.50 29.01
CA ASP A 155 0.51 -15.83 29.74
C ASP A 155 1.00 -15.05 30.98
N GLY A 156 2.30 -15.09 31.28
CA GLY A 156 2.93 -14.27 32.33
C GLY A 156 3.45 -12.92 31.83
N GLN A 157 4.01 -12.13 32.75
CA GLN A 157 4.63 -10.81 32.46
C GLN A 157 6.15 -10.92 32.43
N VAL A 158 6.77 -10.45 31.35
CA VAL A 158 8.24 -10.54 31.17
C VAL A 158 8.85 -9.14 31.07
N LYS A 159 9.94 -8.88 31.79
CA LYS A 159 10.60 -7.57 31.76
C LYS A 159 11.34 -7.31 30.44
N THR A 160 12.07 -8.30 29.94
CA THR A 160 12.85 -8.17 28.70
C THR A 160 12.14 -8.85 27.54
N LYS A 161 11.62 -8.07 26.59
CA LYS A 161 10.88 -8.60 25.43
C LYS A 161 11.77 -8.97 24.24
N ASN A 162 12.98 -8.41 24.16
CA ASN A 162 13.94 -8.62 23.07
C ASN A 162 15.28 -9.08 23.64
N PHE A 163 15.83 -10.18 23.12
CA PHE A 163 17.16 -10.65 23.50
C PHE A 163 18.19 -10.38 22.41
N LYS A 164 19.48 -10.50 22.76
CA LYS A 164 20.57 -10.41 21.79
C LYS A 164 20.36 -11.49 20.72
N SER A 165 20.43 -11.09 19.46
CA SER A 165 20.37 -12.01 18.34
C SER A 165 21.50 -13.04 18.42
N GLN A 166 21.20 -14.27 18.03
CA GLN A 166 22.18 -15.34 17.91
C GLN A 166 22.47 -15.62 16.43
N GLU A 167 23.57 -16.30 16.12
CA GLU A 167 23.94 -16.61 14.74
C GLU A 167 24.06 -18.12 14.53
N ILE A 168 23.46 -18.63 13.45
CA ILE A 168 23.64 -20.00 12.98
C ILE A 168 24.00 -19.93 11.50
N ALA A 169 25.16 -20.49 11.14
CA ALA A 169 25.64 -20.61 9.75
C ALA A 169 25.49 -19.32 8.90
N GLY A 170 25.81 -18.15 9.48
CA GLY A 170 25.75 -16.86 8.79
C GLY A 170 24.39 -16.15 8.85
N LYS A 171 23.38 -16.71 9.52
CA LYS A 171 22.03 -16.12 9.64
C LYS A 171 21.77 -15.62 11.04
N THR A 172 21.30 -14.37 11.13
CA THR A 172 20.93 -13.72 12.39
C THR A 172 19.54 -14.20 12.83
N ILE A 173 19.49 -14.85 13.98
CA ILE A 173 18.26 -15.33 14.60
C ILE A 173 17.81 -14.32 15.65
N ARG A 174 16.61 -13.77 15.46
CA ARG A 174 15.98 -12.86 16.42
C ARG A 174 15.19 -13.64 17.45
N LEU A 175 15.29 -13.20 18.70
CA LEU A 175 14.58 -13.79 19.83
C LEU A 175 13.63 -12.73 20.40
N GLU A 176 12.34 -13.01 20.35
CA GLU A 176 11.28 -12.12 20.83
C GLU A 176 10.39 -12.83 21.84
N VAL A 177 9.85 -12.10 22.80
CA VAL A 177 8.85 -12.60 23.75
C VAL A 177 7.49 -12.01 23.42
N MET A 178 6.48 -12.87 23.33
CA MET A 178 5.07 -12.51 23.27
C MET A 178 4.44 -12.88 24.61
N ASP A 179 4.42 -11.91 25.52
CA ASP A 179 3.87 -12.07 26.86
C ASP A 179 2.46 -11.45 26.96
N ILE A 180 1.78 -11.62 28.09
CA ILE A 180 0.36 -11.24 28.21
C ILE A 180 0.11 -9.76 27.97
N GLU A 181 1.03 -8.88 28.37
CA GLU A 181 0.95 -7.43 28.11
C GLU A 181 1.07 -7.10 26.63
N ARG A 182 1.99 -7.76 25.93
CA ARG A 182 2.19 -7.58 24.49
C ARG A 182 1.00 -8.11 23.71
N LEU A 183 0.52 -9.30 24.07
CA LEU A 183 -0.67 -9.90 23.48
C LEU A 183 -1.91 -9.02 23.68
N HIS A 184 -2.12 -8.50 24.90
CA HIS A 184 -3.20 -7.57 25.23
C HIS A 184 -3.12 -6.29 24.41
N ARG A 185 -1.92 -5.70 24.26
CA ARG A 185 -1.73 -4.50 23.44
C ARG A 185 -2.08 -4.75 21.97
N HIS A 186 -1.76 -5.92 21.43
CA HIS A 186 -2.10 -6.26 20.05
C HIS A 186 -3.62 -6.49 19.82
N LEU A 187 -4.35 -6.95 20.84
CA LEU A 187 -5.76 -7.32 20.72
C LEU A 187 -6.74 -6.26 21.23
N SER A 188 -6.40 -5.50 22.26
CA SER A 188 -7.27 -4.48 22.87
C SER A 188 -7.14 -3.11 22.22
N GLU A 189 -6.01 -2.82 21.58
CA GLU A 189 -5.75 -1.53 20.96
C GLU A 189 -5.07 -1.77 19.62
N GLY A 190 -5.77 -1.48 18.53
CA GLY A 190 -5.19 -1.54 17.18
C GLY A 190 -4.10 -0.48 16.93
N LYS A 191 -3.04 -0.44 17.76
CA LYS A 191 -1.92 0.49 17.65
C LYS A 191 -0.56 -0.22 17.87
N PRO A 192 0.08 -0.70 16.80
CA PRO A 192 1.45 -1.26 16.82
C PRO A 192 2.58 -0.29 17.20
N ARG A 193 2.29 0.96 17.62
CA ARG A 193 3.24 2.09 17.67
C ARG A 193 4.07 2.15 18.98
N ASP A 194 3.51 1.73 20.11
CA ASP A 194 4.12 1.86 21.45
C ASP A 194 5.43 1.08 21.67
N GLU A 195 5.76 0.14 20.78
CA GLU A 195 6.97 -0.68 20.89
C GLU A 195 8.21 -0.05 20.23
N LEU A 196 8.04 1.02 19.43
CA LEU A 196 9.13 1.56 18.62
C LEU A 196 9.91 2.63 19.41
N VAL A 197 11.00 2.21 20.05
CA VAL A 197 11.97 3.13 20.68
C VAL A 197 13.25 3.20 19.85
N VAL A 198 13.63 4.42 19.44
CA VAL A 198 14.87 4.72 18.71
C VAL A 198 15.82 5.48 19.62
N ASN A 199 16.96 4.86 19.95
CA ASN A 199 18.05 5.50 20.68
C ASN A 199 19.14 5.96 19.70
N PHE A 200 19.29 7.27 19.51
CA PHE A 200 20.26 7.84 18.59
C PHE A 200 21.70 7.71 19.05
N THR A 201 21.93 7.50 20.35
CA THR A 201 23.27 7.14 20.84
C THR A 201 23.74 5.83 20.22
N ASP A 202 22.84 4.87 20.07
CA ASP A 202 23.16 3.54 19.54
C ASP A 202 23.29 3.54 18.01
N VAL A 203 22.43 4.29 17.31
CA VAL A 203 22.37 4.26 15.83
C VAL A 203 23.14 5.39 15.15
N ALA A 204 23.42 6.48 15.85
CA ALA A 204 24.12 7.67 15.31
C ALA A 204 25.42 8.00 16.08
N GLY A 205 25.74 7.26 17.15
CA GLY A 205 26.92 7.51 17.98
C GLY A 205 26.76 8.68 18.97
N GLY A 206 25.57 9.27 19.06
CA GLY A 206 25.26 10.35 20.00
C GLY A 206 23.90 11.01 19.72
N PRO A 207 23.45 11.94 20.58
CA PRO A 207 22.21 12.67 20.36
C PRO A 207 22.22 13.46 19.04
N LEU A 208 21.10 13.46 18.31
CA LEU A 208 20.96 14.22 17.06
C LEU A 208 20.87 15.72 17.37
N PRO A 209 21.80 16.57 16.87
CA PRO A 209 21.73 18.01 17.10
C PRO A 209 20.38 18.58 16.65
N CYS A 210 19.74 19.37 17.48
CA CYS A 210 18.41 19.89 17.17
C CYS A 210 18.18 21.30 17.71
N VAL A 211 17.25 22.01 17.08
CA VAL A 211 16.56 23.15 17.69
C VAL A 211 15.27 22.63 18.29
N TYR A 212 15.13 22.69 19.61
CA TYR A 212 13.95 22.20 20.34
C TYR A 212 13.15 23.38 20.91
N ILE A 213 11.83 23.32 20.78
CA ILE A 213 10.88 24.28 21.31
C ILE A 213 9.84 23.50 22.10
N SER A 214 9.77 23.76 23.41
CA SER A 214 8.67 23.27 24.24
C SER A 214 7.40 24.04 23.91
N GLY A 215 6.33 23.33 23.60
CA GLY A 215 5.01 23.87 23.28
C GLY A 215 4.28 24.48 24.47
N GLY A 216 4.83 24.41 25.70
CA GLY A 216 4.14 24.88 26.90
C GLY A 216 2.82 24.12 27.09
N ASP A 217 1.71 24.86 27.12
CA ASP A 217 0.33 24.38 27.24
C ASP A 217 -0.25 23.81 25.93
N ASN A 218 0.49 23.87 24.81
CA ASN A 218 0.05 23.26 23.56
C ASN A 218 0.14 21.73 23.61
N SER A 219 -0.66 21.07 22.78
CA SER A 219 -0.77 19.61 22.69
C SER A 219 0.45 18.88 22.11
N TYR A 220 1.56 19.58 21.84
CA TYR A 220 2.79 18.99 21.32
C TYR A 220 4.03 19.88 21.54
N ASP A 221 5.20 19.25 21.60
CA ASP A 221 6.51 19.89 21.45
C ASP A 221 7.04 19.76 20.02
N TYR A 222 8.01 20.61 19.69
CA TYR A 222 8.52 20.74 18.33
C TYR A 222 10.05 20.72 18.28
N ALA A 223 10.62 19.96 17.37
CA ALA A 223 12.04 19.99 17.10
C ALA A 223 12.36 20.01 15.60
N MET A 224 13.46 20.68 15.25
CA MET A 224 14.08 20.58 13.93
C MET A 224 15.48 20.00 14.05
N THR A 225 15.78 19.04 13.18
CA THR A 225 17.06 18.33 13.17
C THR A 225 17.41 17.86 11.76
N VAL A 226 18.57 17.22 11.59
CA VAL A 226 18.99 16.56 10.36
C VAL A 226 19.29 15.11 10.68
N PHE A 227 18.57 14.19 10.04
CA PHE A 227 18.82 12.76 10.18
C PHE A 227 19.95 12.33 9.24
N PRO A 228 20.99 11.63 9.74
CA PRO A 228 21.97 10.99 8.88
C PRO A 228 21.30 9.93 7.98
N GLY A 229 21.76 9.84 6.72
CA GLY A 229 21.25 8.85 5.78
C GLY A 229 21.42 7.41 6.26
N GLU A 230 22.55 7.11 6.92
CA GLU A 230 22.76 5.80 7.54
C GLU A 230 21.74 5.51 8.64
N VAL A 231 21.41 6.48 9.49
CA VAL A 231 20.40 6.29 10.54
C VAL A 231 19.05 5.92 9.91
N LEU A 232 18.60 6.68 8.91
CA LEU A 232 17.33 6.38 8.21
C LEU A 232 17.34 5.01 7.52
N ARG A 233 18.48 4.61 6.94
CA ARG A 233 18.66 3.27 6.39
C ARG A 233 18.46 2.20 7.46
N HIS A 234 19.14 2.33 8.60
CA HIS A 234 19.06 1.36 9.71
C HIS A 234 17.64 1.31 10.31
N LEU A 235 16.98 2.46 10.47
CA LEU A 235 15.60 2.51 10.97
C LEU A 235 14.63 1.81 10.01
N TYR A 236 14.78 2.03 8.71
CA TYR A 236 13.94 1.35 7.73
C TYR A 236 14.22 -0.16 7.65
N ASP A 237 15.50 -0.57 7.78
CA ASP A 237 15.90 -1.98 7.82
C ASP A 237 15.32 -2.71 9.04
N LYS A 238 15.29 -2.03 10.19
CA LYS A 238 14.83 -2.59 11.48
C LYS A 238 13.32 -2.61 11.61
N TYR A 239 12.63 -1.55 11.19
CA TYR A 239 11.20 -1.37 11.45
C TYR A 239 10.33 -1.46 10.18
N GLY A 240 10.92 -1.42 8.99
CA GLY A 240 10.24 -1.62 7.72
C GLY A 240 9.03 -0.70 7.51
N ALA A 241 7.92 -1.30 7.08
CA ALA A 241 6.66 -0.60 6.84
C ALA A 241 6.07 0.01 8.12
N ARG A 242 6.35 -0.55 9.31
CA ARG A 242 5.85 -0.05 10.60
C ARG A 242 6.29 1.39 10.87
N LEU A 243 7.46 1.80 10.38
CA LEU A 243 7.96 3.17 10.49
C LEU A 243 7.13 4.19 9.68
N LEU A 244 6.34 3.71 8.70
CA LEU A 244 5.59 4.51 7.73
C LEU A 244 4.07 4.31 7.85
N GLU A 245 3.55 3.61 8.86
CA GLU A 245 2.13 3.27 8.97
C GLU A 245 1.22 4.49 9.07
N ALA A 246 1.67 5.53 9.78
CA ALA A 246 0.95 6.80 9.90
C ALA A 246 1.00 7.67 8.61
N ASN A 247 1.70 7.19 7.57
CA ASN A 247 1.80 7.87 6.29
C ASN A 247 0.62 7.48 5.38
N VAL A 248 -0.32 8.41 5.17
CA VAL A 248 -1.48 8.19 4.28
C VAL A 248 -1.08 7.99 2.81
N ARG A 249 0.17 8.29 2.46
CA ARG A 249 0.76 7.97 1.16
C ARG A 249 1.44 6.61 1.29
N SER A 250 0.64 5.55 1.14
CA SER A 250 1.15 4.19 0.96
C SER A 250 2.26 4.19 -0.09
N PHE A 251 3.31 3.41 0.18
CA PHE A 251 4.54 3.33 -0.60
C PHE A 251 4.24 3.07 -2.09
N LEU A 252 4.12 4.15 -2.86
CA LEU A 252 4.03 4.11 -4.31
C LEU A 252 5.38 3.62 -4.84
N SER A 253 5.41 2.35 -5.22
CA SER A 253 6.31 1.64 -6.13
C SER A 253 7.66 2.32 -6.41
N ALA A 254 8.75 1.57 -6.26
CA ALA A 254 10.13 1.96 -6.58
C ALA A 254 10.39 2.46 -8.03
N THR A 255 9.35 2.68 -8.84
CA THR A 255 9.36 2.99 -10.27
C THR A 255 8.95 4.42 -10.66
N GLY A 256 8.82 5.36 -9.72
CA GLY A 256 8.53 6.77 -10.02
C GLY A 256 9.73 7.60 -10.54
N LYS A 257 9.49 8.64 -11.36
CA LYS A 257 10.52 9.60 -11.82
C LYS A 257 11.22 10.33 -10.65
N VAL A 258 10.50 10.60 -9.56
CA VAL A 258 11.04 11.23 -8.34
C VAL A 258 12.05 10.32 -7.64
N ASN A 259 11.78 9.02 -7.56
CA ASN A 259 12.69 8.04 -6.96
C ASN A 259 14.00 7.92 -7.76
N LYS A 260 13.95 8.07 -9.09
CA LYS A 260 15.16 8.14 -9.92
C LYS A 260 16.02 9.36 -9.59
N GLY A 261 15.41 10.54 -9.37
CA GLY A 261 16.13 11.74 -8.96
C GLY A 261 16.84 11.56 -7.62
N ILE A 262 16.11 11.05 -6.61
CA ILE A 262 16.65 10.76 -5.28
C ILE A 262 17.82 9.74 -5.38
N GLN A 263 17.65 8.66 -6.12
CA GLN A 263 18.69 7.64 -6.36
C GLN A 263 19.93 8.18 -7.08
N VAL A 264 19.75 9.14 -7.99
CA VAL A 264 20.88 9.79 -8.67
C VAL A 264 21.63 10.65 -7.66
N THR A 265 20.96 11.56 -6.95
CA THR A 265 21.60 12.42 -5.95
C THR A 265 22.31 11.63 -4.87
N LEU A 266 21.73 10.55 -4.35
CA LEU A 266 22.38 9.69 -3.35
C LEU A 266 23.72 9.10 -3.83
N ARG A 267 23.88 8.85 -5.13
CA ARG A 267 25.06 8.19 -5.69
C ARG A 267 26.07 9.16 -6.29
N SER A 268 25.61 10.26 -6.87
CA SER A 268 26.48 11.20 -7.58
C SER A 268 26.83 12.43 -6.77
N GLU A 269 25.94 12.90 -5.88
CA GLU A 269 26.08 14.18 -5.17
C GLU A 269 25.51 14.09 -3.73
N PRO A 270 25.96 13.13 -2.90
CA PRO A 270 25.38 12.86 -1.58
C PRO A 270 25.45 14.08 -0.63
N GLU A 271 26.49 14.90 -0.75
CA GLU A 271 26.65 16.14 0.03
C GLU A 271 25.59 17.20 -0.26
N LYS A 272 24.96 17.17 -1.44
CA LYS A 272 23.88 18.11 -1.82
C LYS A 272 22.51 17.61 -1.38
N PHE A 273 22.41 16.40 -0.83
CA PHE A 273 21.13 15.76 -0.54
C PHE A 273 20.27 16.58 0.42
N VAL A 274 20.87 17.18 1.45
CA VAL A 274 20.18 18.03 2.43
C VAL A 274 19.55 19.27 1.79
N ALA A 275 20.15 19.80 0.70
CA ALA A 275 19.67 20.96 -0.03
C ALA A 275 18.63 20.62 -1.11
N TYR A 276 18.74 19.42 -1.70
CA TYR A 276 17.86 18.97 -2.79
C TYR A 276 16.62 18.20 -2.31
N ASN A 277 16.66 17.67 -1.09
CA ASN A 277 15.56 16.92 -0.51
C ASN A 277 14.68 17.82 0.37
N ASN A 278 13.36 17.64 0.27
CA ASN A 278 12.39 18.39 1.08
C ASN A 278 12.37 17.98 2.57
N GLY A 279 13.02 16.86 2.91
CA GLY A 279 13.08 16.34 4.26
C GLY A 279 11.99 15.32 4.60
N ILE A 280 11.86 15.04 5.89
CA ILE A 280 10.87 14.15 6.49
C ILE A 280 10.10 14.87 7.60
N VAL A 281 8.87 14.42 7.85
CA VAL A 281 8.12 14.80 9.05
C VAL A 281 7.93 13.57 9.91
N VAL A 282 8.31 13.70 11.18
CA VAL A 282 8.30 12.64 12.18
C VAL A 282 7.34 13.05 13.30
N VAL A 283 6.50 12.11 13.72
CA VAL A 283 5.75 12.20 14.98
C VAL A 283 6.33 11.18 15.96
N ALA A 284 6.28 11.49 17.24
CA ALA A 284 6.71 10.61 18.33
C ALA A 284 5.87 10.89 19.58
N ASP A 285 5.66 9.86 20.39
CA ASP A 285 4.85 9.96 21.62
C ASP A 285 5.69 10.61 22.72
N GLU A 286 6.97 10.24 22.80
CA GLU A 286 7.90 10.78 23.78
C GLU A 286 9.28 11.05 23.15
N ALA A 287 9.97 12.05 23.70
CA ALA A 287 11.33 12.40 23.32
C ALA A 287 12.18 12.71 24.55
N SER A 288 13.46 12.34 24.49
CA SER A 288 14.45 12.76 25.48
C SER A 288 15.56 13.56 24.83
N LEU A 289 15.97 14.63 25.51
CA LEU A 289 17.05 15.49 25.09
C LEU A 289 18.34 15.16 25.84
N GLY A 290 19.44 15.11 25.10
CA GLY A 290 20.80 15.02 25.62
C GLY A 290 21.64 16.22 25.18
N ARG A 291 22.92 16.20 25.56
CA ARG A 291 23.91 17.16 25.05
C ARG A 291 24.73 16.50 23.94
N THR A 292 24.86 17.20 22.84
CA THR A 292 25.77 16.84 21.76
C THR A 292 27.23 17.03 22.21
N THR A 293 28.18 16.44 21.47
CA THR A 293 29.62 16.64 21.70
C THR A 293 30.06 18.10 21.58
N GLN A 294 29.27 18.92 20.87
CA GLN A 294 29.48 20.36 20.71
C GLN A 294 28.77 21.20 21.81
N GLY A 295 28.18 20.55 22.83
CA GLY A 295 27.53 21.18 23.98
C GLY A 295 26.10 21.68 23.76
N GLY A 296 25.62 21.72 22.50
CA GLY A 296 24.24 22.08 22.16
C GLY A 296 23.22 20.97 22.44
N PRO A 297 21.91 21.28 22.49
CA PRO A 297 20.86 20.29 22.70
C PRO A 297 20.77 19.31 21.52
N GLY A 298 20.45 18.06 21.82
CA GLY A 298 20.18 17.05 20.81
C GLY A 298 19.16 16.03 21.26
N ILE A 299 18.48 15.39 20.32
CA ILE A 299 17.50 14.33 20.57
C ILE A 299 18.26 13.03 20.85
N ALA A 300 18.19 12.54 22.09
CA ALA A 300 18.85 11.31 22.52
C ALA A 300 18.04 10.06 22.12
N TRP A 301 16.73 10.08 22.35
CA TRP A 301 15.83 9.01 21.89
C TRP A 301 14.43 9.52 21.58
N LEU A 302 13.70 8.77 20.75
CA LEU A 302 12.28 8.94 20.43
C LEU A 302 11.52 7.63 20.64
N LYS A 303 10.34 7.68 21.25
CA LYS A 303 9.41 6.54 21.40
C LYS A 303 8.17 6.78 20.55
N GLY A 304 7.62 5.71 19.96
CA GLY A 304 6.49 5.80 19.04
C GLY A 304 6.83 6.47 17.72
N MET A 305 8.11 6.51 17.33
CA MET A 305 8.54 7.29 16.16
C MET A 305 7.86 6.79 14.88
N GLN A 306 7.21 7.70 14.15
CA GLN A 306 6.54 7.44 12.87
C GLN A 306 6.87 8.53 11.84
N ILE A 307 7.15 8.15 10.60
CA ILE A 307 7.42 9.07 9.50
C ILE A 307 6.12 9.33 8.71
N VAL A 308 5.42 10.40 9.07
CA VAL A 308 4.14 10.81 8.45
C VAL A 308 4.31 11.51 7.10
N ASN A 309 5.52 12.00 6.79
CA ASN A 309 5.88 12.53 5.46
C ASN A 309 7.33 12.19 5.11
N GLY A 310 7.57 11.90 3.82
CA GLY A 310 8.90 11.57 3.32
C GLY A 310 9.24 10.08 3.28
N GLY A 311 8.24 9.20 3.36
CA GLY A 311 8.43 7.75 3.22
C GLY A 311 9.15 7.33 1.93
N GLN A 312 8.96 8.06 0.82
CA GLN A 312 9.72 7.84 -0.42
C GLN A 312 11.21 8.16 -0.27
N THR A 313 11.58 9.20 0.46
CA THR A 313 12.98 9.56 0.75
C THR A 313 13.62 8.44 1.58
N THR A 314 13.00 8.07 2.70
CA THR A 314 13.51 7.03 3.62
C THR A 314 13.68 5.69 2.91
N ALA A 315 12.66 5.23 2.18
CA ALA A 315 12.73 3.97 1.45
C ALA A 315 13.74 4.04 0.29
N SER A 316 13.84 5.16 -0.43
CA SER A 316 14.83 5.31 -1.50
C SER A 316 16.26 5.22 -0.98
N ILE A 317 16.55 5.80 0.19
CA ILE A 317 17.86 5.67 0.85
C ILE A 317 18.18 4.18 1.09
N TYR A 318 17.25 3.45 1.71
CA TYR A 318 17.38 2.02 1.99
C TYR A 318 17.61 1.19 0.71
N PHE A 319 16.69 1.26 -0.25
CA PHE A 319 16.76 0.44 -1.46
C PHE A 319 17.93 0.81 -2.37
N THR A 320 18.40 2.06 -2.35
CA THR A 320 19.61 2.45 -3.10
C THR A 320 20.84 1.78 -2.52
N LYS A 321 21.01 1.80 -1.20
CA LYS A 321 22.13 1.14 -0.52
C LYS A 321 22.05 -0.38 -0.66
N LYS A 322 20.86 -0.99 -0.57
CA LYS A 322 20.66 -2.43 -0.81
C LYS A 322 21.00 -2.84 -2.24
N LYS A 323 20.64 -2.02 -3.23
CA LYS A 323 20.90 -2.30 -4.66
C LYS A 323 22.34 -2.00 -5.09
N TYR A 324 22.94 -0.95 -4.54
CA TYR A 324 24.28 -0.48 -4.85
C TYR A 324 25.06 -0.38 -3.54
N ALA A 325 25.64 -1.50 -3.10
CA ALA A 325 26.30 -1.64 -1.81
C ALA A 325 27.38 -0.57 -1.55
N ASP A 326 28.05 -0.11 -2.61
CA ASP A 326 29.13 0.88 -2.57
C ASP A 326 28.64 2.33 -2.36
N THR A 327 27.33 2.58 -2.34
CA THR A 327 26.79 3.93 -2.13
C THR A 327 27.15 4.43 -0.73
N ASP A 328 27.92 5.49 -0.62
CA ASP A 328 28.27 6.10 0.67
C ASP A 328 27.14 7.03 1.16
N LEU A 329 26.50 6.68 2.28
CA LEU A 329 25.46 7.50 2.91
C LEU A 329 26.02 8.40 4.02
N GLY A 330 27.31 8.33 4.34
CA GLY A 330 27.92 9.09 5.44
C GLY A 330 27.84 10.61 5.25
N ARG A 331 27.72 11.08 4.00
CA ARG A 331 27.55 12.50 3.66
C ARG A 331 26.09 12.91 3.42
N VAL A 332 25.15 11.99 3.52
CA VAL A 332 23.73 12.24 3.28
C VAL A 332 23.08 12.75 4.57
N GLY A 333 22.55 13.97 4.52
CA GLY A 333 21.72 14.54 5.58
C GLY A 333 20.29 14.76 5.09
N VAL A 334 19.30 14.44 5.91
CA VAL A 334 17.87 14.64 5.59
C VAL A 334 17.26 15.60 6.62
N PRO A 335 16.79 16.79 6.20
CA PRO A 335 16.11 17.71 7.11
C PRO A 335 14.88 17.03 7.73
N ALA A 336 14.66 17.21 9.02
CA ALA A 336 13.54 16.60 9.71
C ALA A 336 12.81 17.60 10.62
N LYS A 337 11.49 17.58 10.52
CA LYS A 337 10.57 18.20 11.47
C LYS A 337 10.04 17.11 12.39
N VAL A 338 10.28 17.22 13.69
CA VAL A 338 9.83 16.28 14.71
C VAL A 338 8.75 16.95 15.55
N VAL A 339 7.60 16.30 15.67
CA VAL A 339 6.49 16.70 16.55
C VAL A 339 6.38 15.65 17.65
N VAL A 340 6.54 16.07 18.90
CA VAL A 340 6.43 15.19 20.07
C VAL A 340 5.08 15.43 20.72
N LEU A 341 4.24 14.42 20.80
CA LEU A 341 2.85 14.55 21.21
C LEU A 341 2.75 14.71 22.74
N LYS A 342 1.78 15.51 23.21
CA LYS A 342 1.50 15.74 24.64
C LYS A 342 0.03 15.50 25.00
N ALA A 343 -0.72 14.82 24.14
CA ALA A 343 -2.16 14.70 24.32
C ALA A 343 -2.51 13.60 25.33
N ASP A 344 -3.26 13.95 26.37
CA ASP A 344 -3.75 13.00 27.39
C ASP A 344 -4.90 12.09 26.88
N ASN A 345 -5.28 12.24 25.61
CA ASN A 345 -6.40 11.53 24.99
C ASN A 345 -5.98 10.85 23.66
N PRO A 346 -6.04 9.50 23.58
CA PRO A 346 -5.65 8.73 22.40
C PRO A 346 -6.39 9.07 21.10
N ALA A 347 -7.65 9.55 21.19
CA ALA A 347 -8.45 9.92 20.02
C ALA A 347 -8.05 11.29 19.46
N ALA A 348 -7.72 12.24 20.34
CA ALA A 348 -7.21 13.56 19.95
C ALA A 348 -5.81 13.45 19.34
N GLU A 349 -4.99 12.55 19.87
CA GLU A 349 -3.67 12.23 19.35
C GLU A 349 -3.72 11.67 17.92
N GLU A 350 -4.55 10.67 17.66
CA GLU A 350 -4.67 10.09 16.31
C GLU A 350 -5.23 11.11 15.30
N ALA A 351 -6.18 11.96 15.74
CA ALA A 351 -6.68 13.06 14.91
C ALA A 351 -5.57 14.07 14.58
N LEU A 352 -4.72 14.41 15.55
CA LEU A 352 -3.59 15.31 15.35
C LEU A 352 -2.55 14.70 14.40
N ILE A 353 -2.21 13.41 14.55
CA ILE A 353 -1.30 12.69 13.65
C ILE A 353 -1.85 12.69 12.22
N SER A 354 -3.15 12.37 12.06
CA SER A 354 -3.84 12.39 10.77
C SER A 354 -3.80 13.77 10.13
N ASP A 355 -4.03 14.83 10.91
CA ASP A 355 -3.97 16.21 10.45
C ASP A 355 -2.55 16.63 10.06
N ILE A 356 -1.54 16.32 10.87
CA ILE A 356 -0.13 16.56 10.56
C ILE A 356 0.25 15.84 9.27
N SER A 357 -0.15 14.58 9.12
CA SER A 357 0.08 13.78 7.92
C SER A 357 -0.59 14.42 6.71
N ARG A 358 -1.87 14.83 6.83
CA ARG A 358 -2.63 15.51 5.77
C ARG A 358 -1.98 16.82 5.34
N PHE A 359 -1.59 17.68 6.28
CA PHE A 359 -1.02 19.00 5.99
C PHE A 359 0.45 18.93 5.54
N ALA A 360 1.24 17.99 6.06
CA ALA A 360 2.60 17.76 5.57
C ALA A 360 2.59 17.20 4.14
N ASN A 361 1.60 16.37 3.80
CA ASN A 361 1.42 15.85 2.45
C ASN A 361 0.77 16.85 1.48
N SER A 362 0.03 17.86 1.96
CA SER A 362 -0.65 18.86 1.10
C SER A 362 0.28 19.92 0.50
N GLN A 363 1.53 20.01 0.96
CA GLN A 363 2.57 20.83 0.31
C GLN A 363 3.01 20.30 -1.07
N ASN A 364 2.57 19.10 -1.46
CA ASN A 364 2.51 18.67 -2.86
C ASN A 364 1.03 18.46 -3.24
N THR A 365 0.54 19.15 -4.26
CA THR A 365 -0.89 19.26 -4.64
C THR A 365 -1.65 17.94 -4.54
N VAL A 366 -2.53 17.80 -3.54
CA VAL A 366 -3.54 16.74 -3.51
C VAL A 366 -4.38 16.88 -4.76
N LYS A 367 -4.34 15.88 -5.63
CA LYS A 367 -5.14 15.89 -6.86
C LYS A 367 -6.61 15.75 -6.47
N GLN A 368 -7.47 16.61 -6.98
CA GLN A 368 -8.91 16.58 -6.71
C GLN A 368 -9.54 15.24 -7.14
N SER A 369 -8.93 14.54 -8.10
CA SER A 369 -9.28 13.16 -8.42
C SER A 369 -9.15 12.20 -7.25
N ASP A 370 -8.18 12.39 -6.35
CA ASP A 370 -7.91 11.45 -5.27
C ASP A 370 -8.87 11.63 -4.09
N LEU A 371 -9.31 12.87 -3.82
CA LEU A 371 -10.33 13.17 -2.82
C LEU A 371 -11.74 12.63 -3.16
N SER A 372 -12.05 12.47 -4.45
CA SER A 372 -13.36 12.00 -4.93
C SER A 372 -13.43 10.48 -5.13
N ALA A 373 -12.34 9.75 -4.87
CA ALA A 373 -12.25 8.32 -5.14
C ALA A 373 -13.31 7.49 -4.39
N ASN A 374 -13.81 7.98 -3.26
CA ASN A 374 -14.81 7.30 -2.44
C ASN A 374 -16.26 7.71 -2.76
N SER A 375 -16.49 8.53 -3.80
CA SER A 375 -17.86 8.87 -4.21
C SER A 375 -18.63 7.62 -4.66
N PRO A 376 -19.93 7.50 -4.33
CA PRO A 376 -20.77 6.37 -4.72
C PRO A 376 -20.72 6.07 -6.22
N PHE A 377 -20.71 7.12 -7.06
CA PHE A 377 -20.56 7.01 -8.52
C PHE A 377 -19.32 6.23 -8.93
N HIS A 378 -18.15 6.56 -8.38
CA HIS A 378 -16.89 5.91 -8.75
C HIS A 378 -16.76 4.51 -8.18
N VAL A 379 -17.26 4.27 -6.97
CA VAL A 379 -17.30 2.94 -6.36
C VAL A 379 -18.13 1.99 -7.21
N GLU A 380 -19.32 2.42 -7.65
CA GLU A 380 -20.16 1.58 -8.49
C GLU A 380 -19.55 1.33 -9.87
N LEU A 381 -18.91 2.34 -10.46
CA LEU A 381 -18.23 2.18 -11.74
C LEU A 381 -17.08 1.16 -11.67
N GLU A 382 -16.34 1.11 -10.55
CA GLU A 382 -15.32 0.09 -10.31
C GLU A 382 -15.95 -1.31 -10.21
N LYS A 383 -17.04 -1.46 -9.45
CA LYS A 383 -17.77 -2.74 -9.35
C LYS A 383 -18.25 -3.22 -10.71
N LEU A 384 -18.90 -2.35 -11.49
CA LEU A 384 -19.37 -2.67 -12.85
C LEU A 384 -18.23 -3.01 -13.79
N SER A 385 -17.10 -2.31 -13.71
CA SER A 385 -15.91 -2.65 -14.50
C SER A 385 -15.39 -4.05 -14.17
N ASN A 386 -15.56 -4.50 -12.92
CA ASN A 386 -15.13 -5.80 -12.49
C ASN A 386 -16.09 -6.93 -12.87
N SER A 387 -17.39 -6.65 -12.98
CA SER A 387 -18.45 -7.65 -13.19
C SER A 387 -19.02 -7.71 -14.61
N VAL A 388 -18.87 -6.65 -15.41
CA VAL A 388 -19.38 -6.61 -16.79
C VAL A 388 -18.31 -7.10 -17.77
N TYR A 389 -18.46 -8.36 -18.19
CA TYR A 389 -17.63 -8.98 -19.23
C TYR A 389 -18.03 -8.53 -20.64
N LEU A 390 -17.04 -8.57 -21.54
CA LEU A 390 -17.25 -8.39 -22.98
C LEU A 390 -18.02 -9.58 -23.56
N PRO A 391 -18.56 -9.46 -24.80
CA PRO A 391 -19.26 -10.56 -25.46
C PRO A 391 -18.43 -11.84 -25.64
N ASP A 392 -17.09 -11.75 -25.58
CA ASP A 392 -16.18 -12.90 -25.62
C ASP A 392 -16.20 -13.72 -24.32
N GLY A 393 -16.85 -13.24 -23.25
CA GLY A 393 -16.96 -13.89 -21.95
C GLY A 393 -15.68 -13.89 -21.12
N VAL A 394 -14.61 -13.23 -21.59
CA VAL A 394 -13.28 -13.28 -20.96
C VAL A 394 -12.74 -11.89 -20.68
N GLY A 395 -12.82 -10.99 -21.67
CA GLY A 395 -12.32 -9.64 -21.54
C GLY A 395 -13.22 -8.76 -20.67
N ARG A 396 -12.64 -7.74 -20.05
CA ARG A 396 -13.38 -6.67 -19.36
C ARG A 396 -12.62 -5.34 -19.44
N TRP A 397 -13.32 -4.25 -19.15
CA TRP A 397 -12.69 -2.94 -18.97
C TRP A 397 -12.24 -2.78 -17.53
N PHE A 398 -11.10 -2.12 -17.30
CA PHE A 398 -10.62 -1.85 -15.95
C PHE A 398 -10.75 -0.36 -15.63
N TYR A 399 -11.57 -0.02 -14.64
CA TYR A 399 -11.69 1.33 -14.14
C TYR A 399 -10.74 1.56 -12.95
N GLU A 400 -9.72 2.39 -13.17
CA GLU A 400 -8.73 2.73 -12.17
C GLU A 400 -9.22 3.88 -11.27
N ARG A 401 -10.02 3.51 -10.27
CA ARG A 401 -10.54 4.42 -9.25
C ARG A 401 -9.44 4.96 -8.32
N ALA A 402 -8.48 4.12 -7.93
CA ALA A 402 -7.31 4.50 -7.15
C ALA A 402 -6.05 4.39 -8.02
N ALA A 403 -5.20 5.43 -8.02
CA ALA A 403 -4.01 5.45 -8.85
C ALA A 403 -3.08 4.28 -8.51
N GLY A 404 -2.72 3.47 -9.51
CA GLY A 404 -1.88 2.29 -9.35
C GLY A 404 -2.67 0.98 -9.18
N SER A 405 -4.00 1.02 -9.00
CA SER A 405 -4.79 -0.20 -8.77
C SER A 405 -4.75 -1.18 -9.94
N TYR A 406 -4.56 -0.69 -11.17
CA TYR A 406 -4.38 -1.56 -12.34
C TYR A 406 -3.11 -2.40 -12.24
N THR A 407 -2.00 -1.80 -11.81
CA THR A 407 -0.73 -2.51 -11.64
C THR A 407 -0.82 -3.49 -10.48
N THR A 408 -1.45 -3.09 -9.37
CA THR A 408 -1.71 -3.97 -8.22
C THR A 408 -2.57 -5.17 -8.61
N MET A 409 -3.64 -4.96 -9.38
CA MET A 409 -4.48 -6.03 -9.89
C MET A 409 -3.70 -7.00 -10.78
N LEU A 410 -2.86 -6.49 -11.70
CA LEU A 410 -2.02 -7.34 -12.54
C LEU A 410 -1.00 -8.15 -11.73
N ALA A 411 -0.42 -7.58 -10.68
CA ALA A 411 0.53 -8.28 -9.81
C ALA A 411 -0.16 -9.35 -8.95
N ARG A 412 -1.31 -9.00 -8.35
CA ARG A 412 -2.11 -9.89 -7.49
C ARG A 412 -2.71 -11.06 -8.27
N GLU A 413 -3.34 -10.80 -9.41
CA GLU A 413 -4.03 -11.82 -10.21
C GLU A 413 -3.05 -12.55 -11.15
N GLY A 414 -1.90 -11.95 -11.45
CA GLY A 414 -0.85 -12.48 -12.32
C GLY A 414 0.25 -13.21 -11.57
N SER A 415 -0.12 -14.15 -10.69
CA SER A 415 0.82 -14.90 -9.83
C SER A 415 1.91 -15.69 -10.57
N THR A 416 1.75 -15.92 -11.89
CA THR A 416 2.78 -16.51 -12.74
C THR A 416 3.01 -15.69 -14.01
N PRO A 417 4.18 -15.80 -14.67
CA PRO A 417 4.45 -15.08 -15.92
C PRO A 417 3.46 -15.40 -17.06
N ALA A 418 2.88 -16.61 -17.08
CA ALA A 418 1.84 -16.98 -18.03
C ALA A 418 0.50 -16.29 -17.71
N ARG A 419 0.09 -16.30 -16.43
CA ARG A 419 -1.15 -15.68 -15.95
C ARG A 419 -1.11 -14.16 -16.09
N TYR A 420 0.03 -13.53 -15.75
CA TYR A 420 0.26 -12.10 -15.95
C TYR A 420 0.15 -11.72 -17.44
N ARG A 421 0.77 -12.49 -18.35
CA ARG A 421 0.66 -12.26 -19.80
C ARG A 421 -0.78 -12.41 -20.29
N ASN A 422 -1.49 -13.44 -19.85
CA ASN A 422 -2.89 -13.66 -20.21
C ASN A 422 -3.78 -12.50 -19.72
N LEU A 423 -3.62 -12.07 -18.47
CA LEU A 423 -4.37 -10.93 -17.91
C LEU A 423 -4.13 -9.64 -18.69
N LYS A 424 -2.86 -9.33 -18.97
CA LYS A 424 -2.45 -8.10 -19.66
C LYS A 424 -2.74 -8.11 -21.17
N THR A 425 -3.07 -9.25 -21.77
CA THR A 425 -3.29 -9.37 -23.22
C THR A 425 -4.76 -9.64 -23.54
N ASN A 426 -5.38 -10.60 -22.85
CA ASN A 426 -6.70 -11.12 -23.20
C ASN A 426 -7.80 -10.60 -22.28
N VAL A 427 -7.54 -10.48 -20.97
CA VAL A 427 -8.57 -10.12 -19.98
C VAL A 427 -8.73 -8.59 -19.87
N VAL A 428 -7.67 -7.91 -19.45
CA VAL A 428 -7.66 -6.46 -19.15
C VAL A 428 -6.42 -5.80 -19.77
N PRO A 429 -6.33 -5.72 -21.11
CA PRO A 429 -5.19 -5.08 -21.74
C PRO A 429 -5.10 -3.59 -21.43
N PRO A 430 -3.90 -2.97 -21.51
CA PRO A 430 -3.72 -1.53 -21.21
C PRO A 430 -4.65 -0.61 -22.01
N ALA A 431 -5.03 -1.00 -23.23
CA ALA A 431 -5.98 -0.27 -24.06
C ALA A 431 -7.39 -0.17 -23.45
N ARG A 432 -7.78 -1.11 -22.57
CA ARG A 432 -9.06 -1.18 -21.84
C ARG A 432 -8.97 -0.67 -20.40
N ARG A 433 -7.83 -0.07 -20.01
CA ARG A 433 -7.72 0.70 -18.77
C ARG A 433 -8.33 2.09 -18.95
N LEU A 434 -9.01 2.56 -17.92
CA LEU A 434 -9.63 3.89 -17.88
C LEU A 434 -9.39 4.55 -16.52
N THR A 435 -8.85 5.77 -16.50
CA THR A 435 -8.70 6.55 -15.27
C THR A 435 -9.89 7.48 -15.03
N LYS A 436 -10.05 7.98 -13.79
CA LYS A 436 -11.04 9.03 -13.43
C LYS A 436 -11.01 10.24 -14.37
N THR A 437 -9.82 10.76 -14.64
CA THR A 437 -9.64 11.96 -15.48
C THR A 437 -9.94 11.68 -16.96
N ASP A 438 -9.63 10.46 -17.43
CA ASP A 438 -9.96 10.04 -18.79
C ASP A 438 -11.48 9.91 -18.96
N LEU A 439 -12.15 9.26 -18.01
CA LEU A 439 -13.60 9.13 -18.00
C LEU A 439 -14.27 10.50 -18.08
N ALA A 440 -13.92 11.42 -17.18
CA ALA A 440 -14.48 12.78 -17.19
C ALA A 440 -14.24 13.50 -18.53
N LYS A 441 -13.07 13.33 -19.14
CA LYS A 441 -12.77 13.93 -20.45
C LYS A 441 -13.67 13.37 -21.54
N PHE A 442 -13.80 12.05 -21.61
CA PHE A 442 -14.56 11.38 -22.67
C PHE A 442 -16.06 11.62 -22.53
N LEU A 443 -16.59 11.61 -21.30
CA LEU A 443 -17.99 11.93 -21.03
C LEU A 443 -18.30 13.39 -21.34
N ASN A 444 -17.51 14.35 -20.83
CA ASN A 444 -17.73 15.77 -21.14
C ASN A 444 -17.61 16.08 -22.65
N SER A 445 -16.74 15.36 -23.37
CA SER A 445 -16.67 15.49 -24.83
C SER A 445 -17.98 15.04 -25.49
N TRP A 446 -18.57 13.92 -25.06
CA TRP A 446 -19.86 13.47 -25.61
C TRP A 446 -21.02 14.35 -25.17
N ASP A 447 -21.02 14.80 -23.92
CA ASP A 447 -22.13 15.54 -23.30
C ASP A 447 -22.15 17.04 -23.71
N GLY A 448 -21.45 17.40 -24.80
CA GLY A 448 -21.48 18.74 -25.37
C GLY A 448 -20.76 19.79 -24.54
N ARG A 449 -19.72 19.40 -23.78
CA ARG A 449 -18.86 20.28 -22.97
C ARG A 449 -17.39 20.22 -23.44
N PRO A 450 -17.09 20.48 -24.72
CA PRO A 450 -15.72 20.40 -25.24
C PRO A 450 -14.79 21.48 -24.64
N ASP A 451 -15.36 22.59 -24.17
CA ASP A 451 -14.68 23.64 -23.42
C ASP A 451 -14.08 23.10 -22.12
N LEU A 452 -14.86 22.32 -21.35
CA LEU A 452 -14.40 21.66 -20.13
C LEU A 452 -13.43 20.52 -20.44
N ALA A 453 -13.75 19.66 -21.41
CA ALA A 453 -12.90 18.53 -21.79
C ALA A 453 -11.53 18.95 -22.34
N SER A 454 -11.42 20.18 -22.85
CA SER A 454 -10.17 20.81 -23.31
C SER A 454 -9.31 21.37 -22.17
N LEU A 455 -9.81 21.44 -20.94
CA LEU A 455 -9.03 21.79 -19.75
C LEU A 455 -8.04 20.68 -19.39
N GLY A 456 -7.04 21.01 -18.56
CA GLY A 456 -6.15 19.99 -17.99
C GLY A 456 -6.94 18.96 -17.18
N GLY A 457 -6.53 17.68 -17.23
CA GLY A 457 -7.34 16.55 -16.74
C GLY A 457 -7.89 16.69 -15.32
N GLN A 458 -7.13 17.30 -14.40
CA GLN A 458 -7.60 17.57 -13.03
C GLN A 458 -8.67 18.66 -12.97
N LYS A 459 -8.52 19.76 -13.74
CA LYS A 459 -9.50 20.86 -13.80
C LYS A 459 -10.79 20.41 -14.48
N ASN A 460 -10.70 19.60 -15.54
CA ASN A 460 -11.88 19.00 -16.17
C ASN A 460 -12.60 18.05 -15.20
N PHE A 461 -11.84 17.19 -14.52
CA PHE A 461 -12.40 16.25 -13.56
C PHE A 461 -13.08 16.94 -12.37
N ALA A 462 -12.50 18.04 -11.87
CA ALA A 462 -13.11 18.89 -10.85
C ALA A 462 -14.53 19.32 -11.24
N ARG A 463 -14.67 19.91 -12.43
CA ARG A 463 -15.94 20.37 -12.98
C ARG A 463 -16.92 19.23 -13.23
N PHE A 464 -16.42 18.09 -13.71
CA PHE A 464 -17.25 16.90 -13.85
C PHE A 464 -17.85 16.44 -12.51
N MET A 465 -17.08 16.46 -11.43
CA MET A 465 -17.61 16.09 -10.10
C MET A 465 -18.56 17.13 -9.52
N ASP A 466 -18.38 18.41 -9.86
CA ASP A 466 -19.35 19.45 -9.50
C ASP A 466 -20.69 19.20 -10.23
N ASP A 467 -20.65 18.93 -11.54
CA ASP A 467 -21.85 18.58 -12.33
C ASP A 467 -22.54 17.30 -11.81
N VAL A 468 -21.78 16.28 -11.37
CA VAL A 468 -22.34 15.06 -10.76
C VAL A 468 -23.04 15.37 -9.44
N ARG A 469 -22.46 16.20 -8.58
CA ARG A 469 -23.09 16.64 -7.32
C ARG A 469 -24.36 17.43 -7.55
N GLU A 470 -24.35 18.38 -8.48
CA GLU A 470 -25.53 19.18 -8.80
C GLU A 470 -26.70 18.30 -9.28
N ARG A 471 -26.41 17.23 -10.04
CA ARG A 471 -27.42 16.26 -10.48
C ARG A 471 -27.99 15.44 -9.32
N GLU A 472 -27.11 15.01 -8.41
CA GLU A 472 -27.49 14.29 -7.19
C GLU A 472 -28.38 15.16 -6.28
N GLU A 473 -28.03 16.44 -6.10
CA GLU A 473 -28.82 17.43 -5.35
C GLU A 473 -30.20 17.70 -5.97
N ARG A 474 -30.32 17.57 -7.30
CA ARG A 474 -31.60 17.62 -8.03
C ARG A 474 -32.41 16.32 -7.92
N GLY A 475 -31.91 15.30 -7.22
CA GLY A 475 -32.56 14.00 -7.06
C GLY A 475 -32.43 13.07 -8.26
N GLU A 476 -31.54 13.36 -9.22
CA GLU A 476 -31.26 12.43 -10.32
C GLU A 476 -30.46 11.22 -9.81
N SER A 477 -30.80 10.02 -10.28
CA SER A 477 -29.96 8.85 -10.01
C SER A 477 -28.63 8.98 -10.77
N ILE A 478 -27.55 9.24 -10.04
CA ILE A 478 -26.20 9.33 -10.60
C ILE A 478 -25.51 7.97 -10.67
N ILE A 479 -25.99 6.97 -9.93
CA ILE A 479 -25.38 5.64 -9.84
C ILE A 479 -25.64 4.88 -11.14
N PRO A 480 -24.59 4.52 -11.91
CA PRO A 480 -24.77 3.79 -13.15
C PRO A 480 -25.23 2.35 -12.90
N ASP A 481 -26.07 1.83 -13.77
CA ASP A 481 -26.31 0.39 -13.89
C ASP A 481 -25.43 -0.23 -14.99
N ALA A 482 -25.55 -1.55 -15.21
CA ALA A 482 -24.78 -2.25 -16.24
C ALA A 482 -25.04 -1.72 -17.66
N HIS A 483 -26.26 -1.27 -17.98
CA HIS A 483 -26.59 -0.74 -19.30
C HIS A 483 -25.96 0.65 -19.50
N ALA A 484 -26.05 1.52 -18.49
CA ALA A 484 -25.41 2.82 -18.45
C ALA A 484 -23.87 2.68 -18.55
N PHE A 485 -23.28 1.71 -17.85
CA PHE A 485 -21.85 1.40 -17.95
C PHE A 485 -21.44 1.05 -19.39
N LYS A 486 -22.16 0.14 -20.05
CA LYS A 486 -21.90 -0.22 -21.47
C LYS A 486 -21.96 1.01 -22.37
N ARG A 487 -22.97 1.86 -22.22
CA ARG A 487 -23.08 3.12 -22.97
C ARG A 487 -21.92 4.08 -22.69
N MET A 488 -21.50 4.23 -21.43
CA MET A 488 -20.34 5.04 -21.07
C MET A 488 -19.07 4.52 -21.75
N ILE A 489 -18.81 3.22 -21.69
CA ILE A 489 -17.65 2.61 -22.36
C ILE A 489 -17.76 2.73 -23.88
N GLY A 490 -18.95 2.67 -24.47
CA GLY A 490 -19.19 2.99 -25.88
C GLY A 490 -18.69 4.39 -26.25
N LYS A 491 -18.99 5.41 -25.43
CA LYS A 491 -18.45 6.78 -25.60
C LYS A 491 -16.92 6.80 -25.50
N VAL A 492 -16.35 6.06 -24.54
CA VAL A 492 -14.88 5.93 -24.37
C VAL A 492 -14.22 5.31 -25.59
N ILE A 493 -14.78 4.23 -26.13
CA ILE A 493 -14.27 3.54 -27.32
C ILE A 493 -14.32 4.49 -28.52
N LEU A 494 -15.46 5.15 -28.75
CA LEU A 494 -15.60 6.10 -29.84
C LEU A 494 -14.56 7.21 -29.74
N PHE A 495 -14.38 7.82 -28.57
CA PHE A 495 -13.36 8.85 -28.37
C PHE A 495 -11.95 8.31 -28.68
N LYS A 496 -11.59 7.14 -28.14
CA LYS A 496 -10.26 6.53 -28.40
C LYS A 496 -10.05 6.26 -29.90
N GLN A 497 -11.07 5.80 -30.62
CA GLN A 497 -11.02 5.58 -32.07
C GLN A 497 -10.87 6.90 -32.84
N VAL A 498 -11.67 7.92 -32.52
CA VAL A 498 -11.55 9.26 -33.09
C VAL A 498 -10.15 9.83 -32.87
N HIS A 499 -9.66 9.80 -31.63
CA HIS A 499 -8.34 10.34 -31.30
C HIS A 499 -7.21 9.59 -32.03
N SER A 500 -7.31 8.27 -32.16
CA SER A 500 -6.36 7.46 -32.92
C SER A 500 -6.33 7.84 -34.41
N LEU A 501 -7.51 8.08 -35.01
CA LEU A 501 -7.63 8.50 -36.41
C LEU A 501 -7.14 9.92 -36.65
N VAL A 502 -7.44 10.85 -35.74
CA VAL A 502 -7.09 12.27 -35.84
C VAL A 502 -5.59 12.49 -35.63
N ARG A 503 -4.94 11.71 -34.74
CA ARG A 503 -3.53 11.88 -34.38
C ARG A 503 -2.55 11.96 -35.57
N PRO A 504 -2.60 11.08 -36.59
CA PRO A 504 -1.72 11.16 -37.75
C PRO A 504 -2.17 12.19 -38.80
N MET A 505 -3.39 12.75 -38.71
CA MET A 505 -3.95 13.62 -39.74
C MET A 505 -3.45 15.06 -39.66
N PHE A 506 -3.09 15.53 -38.46
CA PHE A 506 -2.74 16.93 -38.22
C PHE A 506 -1.44 17.03 -37.42
N PRO A 507 -0.60 18.05 -37.70
CA PRO A 507 0.69 18.22 -37.03
C PRO A 507 0.56 18.70 -35.58
N ALA A 508 -0.52 19.41 -35.23
CA ALA A 508 -0.77 19.96 -33.90
C ALA A 508 -2.24 19.89 -33.50
N PHE A 509 -2.53 20.14 -32.22
CA PHE A 509 -3.88 20.29 -31.65
C PHE A 509 -4.83 19.09 -31.84
N GLN A 510 -4.27 17.90 -32.10
CA GLN A 510 -5.05 16.68 -32.39
C GLN A 510 -6.01 16.32 -31.26
N GLY A 511 -5.59 16.57 -30.01
CA GLY A 511 -6.43 16.37 -28.83
C GLY A 511 -7.67 17.28 -28.81
N ASN A 512 -7.52 18.55 -29.21
CA ASN A 512 -8.63 19.50 -29.27
C ASN A 512 -9.59 19.17 -30.42
N VAL A 513 -9.06 18.80 -31.58
CA VAL A 513 -9.86 18.34 -32.73
C VAL A 513 -10.69 17.11 -32.33
N ALA A 514 -10.09 16.12 -31.67
CA ALA A 514 -10.82 14.93 -31.23
C ALA A 514 -11.95 15.24 -30.23
N ILE A 515 -11.71 16.15 -29.27
CA ILE A 515 -12.72 16.58 -28.30
C ILE A 515 -13.91 17.22 -29.01
N TYR A 516 -13.67 18.24 -29.84
CA TYR A 516 -14.72 18.97 -30.54
C TYR A 516 -15.45 18.08 -31.54
N LEU A 517 -14.73 17.19 -32.23
CA LEU A 517 -15.35 16.26 -33.16
C LEU A 517 -16.32 15.31 -32.46
N VAL A 518 -15.94 14.74 -31.31
CA VAL A 518 -16.86 13.90 -30.53
C VAL A 518 -18.09 14.69 -30.06
N SER A 519 -17.92 15.94 -29.63
CA SER A 519 -19.05 16.81 -29.24
C SER A 519 -19.99 17.11 -30.41
N LEU A 520 -19.45 17.35 -31.61
CA LEU A 520 -20.25 17.62 -32.80
C LEU A 520 -20.95 16.37 -33.34
N ILE A 521 -20.30 15.20 -33.28
CA ILE A 521 -20.95 13.92 -33.56
C ILE A 521 -22.11 13.69 -32.59
N ALA A 522 -21.90 13.93 -31.30
CA ALA A 522 -22.95 13.78 -30.30
C ALA A 522 -24.11 14.77 -30.53
N LYS A 523 -23.83 16.02 -30.94
CA LYS A 523 -24.86 17.00 -31.30
C LYS A 523 -25.65 16.55 -32.53
N ALA A 524 -24.98 16.17 -33.62
CA ALA A 524 -25.62 15.87 -34.90
C ALA A 524 -26.29 14.49 -34.96
N HIS A 525 -25.71 13.51 -34.26
CA HIS A 525 -26.10 12.10 -34.36
C HIS A 525 -26.29 11.40 -33.01
N GLY A 526 -26.17 12.08 -31.86
CA GLY A 526 -26.13 11.43 -30.54
C GLY A 526 -27.36 10.58 -30.18
N GLY A 527 -28.55 10.97 -30.65
CA GLY A 527 -29.78 10.17 -30.49
C GLY A 527 -29.87 8.94 -31.41
N ARG A 528 -29.01 8.88 -32.43
CA ARG A 528 -28.95 7.83 -33.47
C ARG A 528 -27.75 6.90 -33.29
N VAL A 529 -26.70 7.36 -32.63
CA VAL A 529 -25.49 6.56 -32.40
C VAL A 529 -25.76 5.44 -31.39
N ASP A 530 -25.64 4.20 -31.84
CA ASP A 530 -25.77 3.00 -31.02
C ASP A 530 -24.48 2.73 -30.21
N LEU A 531 -24.42 3.36 -29.04
CA LEU A 531 -23.29 3.21 -28.10
C LEU A 531 -23.14 1.77 -27.57
N VAL A 532 -24.24 1.01 -27.51
CA VAL A 532 -24.19 -0.38 -27.05
C VAL A 532 -23.51 -1.25 -28.11
N ARG A 533 -23.85 -1.06 -29.40
CA ARG A 533 -23.16 -1.72 -30.51
C ARG A 533 -21.66 -1.43 -30.51
N ILE A 534 -21.26 -0.18 -30.27
CA ILE A 534 -19.83 0.20 -30.18
C ILE A 534 -19.14 -0.54 -29.04
N TRP A 535 -19.83 -0.70 -27.89
CA TRP A 535 -19.35 -1.52 -26.79
C TRP A 535 -19.26 -3.01 -27.17
N GLU A 536 -20.28 -3.59 -27.81
CA GLU A 536 -20.25 -5.02 -28.19
C GLU A 536 -19.11 -5.32 -29.16
N GLN A 537 -18.90 -4.46 -30.16
CA GLN A 537 -17.87 -4.63 -31.18
C GLN A 537 -16.48 -4.19 -30.71
N GLN A 538 -16.38 -3.58 -29.52
CA GLN A 538 -15.14 -2.98 -28.98
C GLN A 538 -14.44 -2.04 -29.97
N GLY A 539 -15.21 -1.37 -30.83
CA GLY A 539 -14.71 -0.60 -31.95
C GLY A 539 -15.83 0.01 -32.79
N ILE A 540 -15.45 0.59 -33.92
CA ILE A 540 -16.37 1.18 -34.90
C ILE A 540 -16.06 0.63 -36.30
N SER A 541 -17.09 0.58 -37.15
CA SER A 541 -17.02 0.11 -38.53
C SER A 541 -16.07 0.94 -39.40
N GLY A 542 -15.61 0.35 -40.51
CA GLY A 542 -14.79 1.05 -41.51
C GLY A 542 -15.48 2.30 -42.04
N ALA A 543 -16.77 2.20 -42.39
CA ALA A 543 -17.58 3.32 -42.86
C ALA A 543 -17.60 4.48 -41.85
N PHE A 544 -17.76 4.19 -40.55
CA PHE A 544 -17.72 5.23 -39.53
C PHE A 544 -16.31 5.86 -39.41
N LYS A 545 -15.24 5.07 -39.49
CA LYS A 545 -13.87 5.59 -39.49
C LYS A 545 -13.62 6.52 -40.68
N ASP A 546 -14.11 6.18 -41.86
CA ASP A 546 -13.95 6.99 -43.06
C ASP A 546 -14.71 8.31 -42.94
N GLN A 547 -15.94 8.27 -42.44
CA GLN A 547 -16.73 9.48 -42.18
C GLN A 547 -16.08 10.37 -41.09
N ILE A 548 -15.56 9.78 -40.02
CA ILE A 548 -14.82 10.52 -38.97
C ILE A 548 -13.63 11.27 -39.57
N ARG A 549 -12.92 10.72 -40.56
CA ARG A 549 -11.80 11.43 -41.22
C ARG A 549 -12.28 12.61 -42.05
N VAL A 550 -13.48 12.55 -42.64
CA VAL A 550 -14.08 13.70 -43.34
C VAL A 550 -14.38 14.80 -42.32
N TRP A 551 -15.18 14.48 -41.30
CA TRP A 551 -15.56 15.43 -40.26
C TRP A 551 -14.36 15.99 -39.49
N ALA A 552 -13.31 15.20 -39.26
CA ALA A 552 -12.10 15.68 -38.60
C ALA A 552 -11.43 16.83 -39.37
N ARG A 553 -11.46 16.83 -40.71
CA ARG A 553 -10.91 17.94 -41.52
C ARG A 553 -11.76 19.19 -41.37
N GLU A 554 -13.08 19.05 -41.38
CA GLU A 554 -14.04 20.16 -41.18
C GLU A 554 -13.87 20.80 -39.81
N VAL A 555 -13.82 19.98 -38.76
CA VAL A 555 -13.65 20.46 -37.38
C VAL A 555 -12.28 21.11 -37.18
N ASN A 556 -11.22 20.54 -37.75
CA ASN A 556 -9.89 21.15 -37.69
C ASN A 556 -9.88 22.53 -38.38
N ALA A 557 -10.46 22.63 -39.58
CA ALA A 557 -10.57 23.91 -40.31
C ALA A 557 -11.38 24.94 -39.50
N ALA A 558 -12.51 24.53 -38.92
CA ALA A 558 -13.35 25.39 -38.10
C ALA A 558 -12.63 25.87 -36.83
N LEU A 559 -11.94 24.99 -36.11
CA LEU A 559 -11.15 25.37 -34.92
C LEU A 559 -10.08 26.40 -35.25
N HIS A 560 -9.40 26.26 -36.40
CA HIS A 560 -8.37 27.21 -36.83
C HIS A 560 -8.96 28.55 -37.30
N SER A 561 -10.07 28.51 -38.04
CA SER A 561 -10.75 29.71 -38.54
C SER A 561 -11.30 30.57 -37.38
N THR A 562 -12.04 29.94 -36.46
CA THR A 562 -12.70 30.62 -35.33
C THR A 562 -11.72 31.08 -34.24
N ALA A 563 -10.52 30.48 -34.18
CA ALA A 563 -9.48 30.93 -33.26
C ALA A 563 -9.05 32.38 -33.52
N ASN A 564 -9.20 32.88 -34.75
CA ASN A 564 -8.92 34.27 -35.14
C ASN A 564 -7.56 34.79 -34.62
N GLY A 565 -6.50 34.04 -34.92
CA GLY A 565 -5.12 34.36 -34.50
C GLY A 565 -4.74 33.91 -33.07
N ARG A 566 -5.68 33.39 -32.28
CA ARG A 566 -5.39 32.77 -30.97
C ARG A 566 -4.83 31.35 -31.13
N MET A 567 -4.09 30.88 -30.13
CA MET A 567 -3.66 29.48 -30.09
C MET A 567 -4.87 28.57 -29.89
N VAL A 568 -5.06 27.58 -30.78
CA VAL A 568 -6.23 26.68 -30.78
C VAL A 568 -6.42 25.99 -29.43
N SER A 569 -5.35 25.60 -28.74
CA SER A 569 -5.45 24.96 -27.43
C SER A 569 -5.95 25.88 -26.31
N GLU A 570 -5.77 27.21 -26.41
CA GLU A 570 -6.38 28.16 -25.47
C GLU A 570 -7.80 28.54 -25.89
N TRP A 571 -8.03 28.66 -27.20
CA TRP A 571 -9.37 28.93 -27.74
C TRP A 571 -10.35 27.82 -27.39
N ALA A 572 -9.94 26.57 -27.57
CA ALA A 572 -10.75 25.38 -27.30
C ALA A 572 -11.23 25.26 -25.84
N LYS A 573 -10.60 25.96 -24.88
CA LYS A 573 -11.00 25.99 -23.45
C LYS A 573 -12.09 27.02 -23.14
N LYS A 574 -12.46 27.85 -24.10
CA LYS A 574 -13.45 28.92 -23.92
C LYS A 574 -14.82 28.43 -24.34
N GLU A 575 -15.83 28.76 -23.54
CA GLU A 575 -17.22 28.46 -23.87
C GLU A 575 -17.65 29.10 -25.20
N ASP A 576 -17.10 30.27 -25.54
CA ASP A 576 -17.35 30.95 -26.82
C ASP A 576 -16.90 30.12 -28.02
N CYS A 577 -15.81 29.36 -27.90
CA CYS A 577 -15.37 28.44 -28.96
C CYS A 577 -16.44 27.37 -29.21
N TRP A 578 -17.06 26.85 -28.15
CA TRP A 578 -18.14 25.89 -28.30
C TRP A 578 -19.41 26.54 -28.86
N LYS A 579 -19.77 27.75 -28.42
CA LYS A 579 -20.92 28.50 -28.95
C LYS A 579 -20.81 28.74 -30.45
N GLU A 580 -19.61 28.98 -30.96
CA GLU A 580 -19.37 29.16 -32.39
C GLU A 580 -19.32 27.83 -33.14
N LEU A 581 -18.52 26.86 -32.67
CA LEU A 581 -18.36 25.60 -33.38
C LEU A 581 -19.59 24.71 -33.35
N ARG A 582 -20.44 24.82 -32.32
CA ARG A 582 -21.66 24.01 -32.28
C ARG A 582 -22.55 24.28 -33.50
N GLU A 583 -22.51 25.47 -34.09
CA GLU A 583 -23.30 25.81 -35.28
C GLU A 583 -22.73 25.21 -36.58
N LEU A 584 -21.55 24.59 -36.53
CA LEU A 584 -20.98 23.85 -37.65
C LEU A 584 -21.88 22.65 -38.01
N SER A 585 -22.37 22.65 -39.26
CA SER A 585 -23.06 21.50 -39.84
C SER A 585 -22.03 20.56 -40.45
N LEU A 586 -21.89 19.37 -39.86
CA LEU A 586 -21.03 18.32 -40.38
C LEU A 586 -21.59 17.79 -41.71
N ALA A 587 -20.70 17.41 -42.65
CA ALA A 587 -21.14 16.82 -43.91
C ALA A 587 -22.01 15.57 -43.70
N ASP A 588 -22.97 15.35 -44.59
CA ASP A 588 -23.80 14.15 -44.56
C ASP A 588 -22.97 12.87 -44.68
N THR A 589 -23.51 11.79 -44.14
CA THR A 589 -22.85 10.48 -44.19
C THR A 589 -22.82 9.98 -45.63
N ALA A 590 -21.64 9.65 -46.16
CA ALA A 590 -21.46 9.21 -47.54
C ALA A 590 -22.10 7.84 -47.87
N GLY A 591 -22.63 7.12 -46.86
CA GLY A 591 -23.27 5.83 -47.00
C GLY A 591 -23.81 5.29 -45.67
N PHE A 592 -24.27 4.04 -45.66
CA PHE A 592 -24.79 3.39 -44.46
C PHE A 592 -23.69 3.18 -43.40
N ILE A 593 -23.93 3.69 -42.19
CA ILE A 593 -23.05 3.50 -41.03
C ILE A 593 -23.82 2.65 -40.00
N PRO A 594 -23.41 1.40 -39.75
CA PRO A 594 -24.14 0.48 -38.86
C PRO A 594 -24.36 1.00 -37.44
N GLU A 595 -23.48 1.88 -36.96
CA GLU A 595 -23.57 2.50 -35.64
C GLU A 595 -24.50 3.72 -35.58
N ILE A 596 -24.98 4.26 -36.71
CA ILE A 596 -25.88 5.43 -36.75
C ILE A 596 -27.23 4.97 -37.31
N LYS A 597 -28.24 4.90 -36.45
CA LYS A 597 -29.60 4.41 -36.77
C LYS A 597 -30.53 5.49 -37.31
#